data_AF-A0A8S2YHC3-F1
#
_entry.id   AF-A0A8S2YHC3-F1
#
_cell.length_a   1.000
_cell.length_b   1.000
_cell.length_c   1.000
_cell.angle_alpha   90.00
_cell.angle_beta   90.00
_cell.angle_gamma   90.00
#
_symmetry.space_group_name_H-M   'P 1'
#
loop_
_entity.id
_entity.type
_entity.pdbx_description
1 polymer ?
#
loop_
_entity_poly.entity_id
_entity_poly.type
_entity_poly.pdbx_seq_one_letter_code
_entity_poly.pdbx_strand_id
1 'polypeptide(L)'
;LNGEDQFPKHCTPLKCYDGGRKTDMNLYYQQICDGINDLDNGQDELMCHEQWPCDTLHKKCNHHWQCKNGLDELYCPSSYYEQRFLKYECNRTKHYCHRPYTGDLECMPIDKAGDNVIDCLGSTDERDYCRLKYPTERDRRYRCWNSSDCI
;
A
#
# COMPACT_ATOMS: atom_id res chain seq x y z
N LEU A 1 25.71 -23.74 15.93
CA LEU A 1 25.12 -24.88 15.19
C LEU A 1 23.70 -25.04 15.68
N ASN A 2 22.75 -24.96 14.72
CA ASN A 2 21.29 -25.09 14.82
C ASN A 2 20.60 -23.88 15.46
N GLY A 3 19.76 -23.10 14.78
CA GLY A 3 19.05 -23.31 13.52
C GLY A 3 17.57 -22.96 13.74
N GLU A 4 16.97 -22.28 12.76
CA GLU A 4 15.56 -21.90 12.64
C GLU A 4 15.14 -20.54 13.25
N ASP A 5 15.41 -19.48 12.47
CA ASP A 5 14.56 -18.29 12.43
C ASP A 5 13.14 -18.68 11.99
N GLN A 6 12.27 -18.98 12.96
CA GLN A 6 10.84 -19.09 12.71
C GLN A 6 10.23 -17.70 12.58
N PHE A 7 10.23 -17.18 11.35
CA PHE A 7 9.28 -16.13 10.98
C PHE A 7 7.86 -16.64 11.26
N PRO A 8 7.05 -15.96 12.09
CA PRO A 8 5.70 -16.41 12.36
C PRO A 8 4.87 -16.33 11.07
N LYS A 9 4.25 -17.45 10.71
CA LYS A 9 3.34 -17.68 9.57
C LYS A 9 1.97 -16.97 9.70
N HIS A 10 1.95 -15.76 10.23
CA HIS A 10 0.73 -14.98 10.35
C HIS A 10 0.98 -13.57 9.84
N CYS A 11 0.67 -13.36 8.55
CA CYS A 11 0.30 -12.04 8.05
C CYS A 11 -1.01 -11.66 8.75
N THR A 12 -0.92 -11.02 9.92
CA THR A 12 -2.07 -10.34 10.50
C THR A 12 -2.22 -8.99 9.81
N PRO A 13 -3.38 -8.67 9.19
CA PRO A 13 -3.66 -7.33 8.71
C PRO A 13 -3.62 -6.38 9.90
N LEU A 14 -2.69 -5.41 9.87
CA LEU A 14 -2.68 -4.30 10.82
C LEU A 14 -4.01 -3.55 10.66
N LYS A 15 -4.95 -3.76 11.58
CA LYS A 15 -6.15 -2.94 11.71
C LYS A 15 -5.74 -1.57 12.22
N CYS A 16 -5.51 -0.63 11.30
CA CYS A 16 -5.29 0.77 11.64
C CYS A 16 -6.64 1.49 11.82
N TYR A 17 -6.77 2.25 12.91
CA TYR A 17 -7.98 2.93 13.34
C TYR A 17 -8.22 4.20 12.51
N ASP A 18 -9.34 4.28 11.79
CA ASP A 18 -9.61 5.32 10.79
C ASP A 18 -10.53 6.43 11.36
N GLY A 19 -9.93 7.46 11.95
CA GLY A 19 -10.61 8.65 12.46
C GLY A 19 -10.78 9.76 11.41
N GLY A 20 -10.98 9.40 10.14
CA GLY A 20 -10.96 10.33 9.01
C GLY A 20 -12.22 11.21 8.87
N ARG A 21 -12.09 12.31 8.11
CA ARG A 21 -13.24 13.10 7.64
C ARG A 21 -13.96 12.31 6.55
N LYS A 22 -15.29 12.29 6.58
CA LYS A 22 -16.11 11.61 5.56
C LYS A 22 -16.51 12.55 4.43
N THR A 23 -16.74 12.00 3.26
CA THR A 23 -17.36 12.66 2.11
C THR A 23 -18.88 12.65 2.22
N ASP A 24 -19.56 13.35 1.31
CA ASP A 24 -21.04 13.33 1.21
C ASP A 24 -21.59 11.94 0.86
N MET A 25 -20.74 11.05 0.32
CA MET A 25 -21.05 9.64 0.04
C MET A 25 -20.88 8.74 1.29
N ASN A 26 -20.62 9.30 2.47
CA ASN A 26 -20.39 8.61 3.73
C ASN A 26 -19.16 7.66 3.74
N LEU A 27 -18.25 7.86 2.79
CA LEU A 27 -16.94 7.21 2.72
C LEU A 27 -15.86 8.09 3.35
N TYR A 28 -14.84 7.49 3.93
CA TYR A 28 -13.61 8.18 4.29
C TYR A 28 -12.83 8.58 3.03
N TYR A 29 -12.06 9.67 3.07
CA TYR A 29 -11.23 10.06 1.91
C TYR A 29 -10.23 8.98 1.50
N GLN A 30 -9.79 8.16 2.46
CA GLN A 30 -8.86 7.06 2.25
C GLN A 30 -9.49 5.87 1.51
N GLN A 31 -10.83 5.81 1.48
CA GLN A 31 -11.60 4.78 0.78
C GLN A 31 -11.87 5.13 -0.68
N ILE A 32 -11.77 6.40 -1.06
CA ILE A 32 -11.97 6.79 -2.45
C ILE A 32 -10.70 6.47 -3.23
N CYS A 33 -10.81 5.76 -4.35
CA CYS A 33 -9.69 5.37 -5.20
C CYS A 33 -8.61 4.59 -4.45
N ASP A 34 -9.03 3.69 -3.56
CA ASP A 34 -8.14 2.79 -2.83
C ASP A 34 -8.01 1.41 -3.50
N GLY A 35 -8.66 1.24 -4.64
CA GLY A 35 -8.76 0.00 -5.40
C GLY A 35 -9.83 -0.94 -4.86
N ILE A 36 -10.80 -0.42 -4.09
CA ILE A 36 -11.86 -1.18 -3.43
C ILE A 36 -13.20 -0.59 -3.83
N ASN A 37 -14.11 -1.42 -4.33
CA ASN A 37 -15.48 -0.97 -4.57
C ASN A 37 -16.24 -1.01 -3.23
N ASP A 38 -16.23 0.10 -2.48
CA ASP A 38 -17.07 0.25 -1.30
C ASP A 38 -18.51 0.64 -1.65
N LEU A 39 -18.70 1.27 -2.81
CA LEU A 39 -20.02 1.52 -3.35
C LEU A 39 -20.42 0.40 -4.30
N ASP A 40 -21.67 -0.05 -4.22
CA ASP A 40 -22.24 -1.08 -5.10
C ASP A 40 -22.09 -0.73 -6.60
N ASN A 41 -22.02 0.56 -6.92
CA ASN A 41 -21.85 1.08 -8.27
C ASN A 41 -20.38 1.38 -8.66
N GLY A 42 -19.42 1.18 -7.74
CA GLY A 42 -17.99 1.43 -7.94
C GLY A 42 -17.63 2.89 -8.24
N GLN A 43 -18.49 3.85 -7.93
CA GLN A 43 -18.26 5.27 -8.25
C GLN A 43 -17.05 5.86 -7.52
N ASP A 44 -16.73 5.32 -6.35
CA ASP A 44 -15.55 5.61 -5.56
C ASP A 44 -14.24 5.31 -6.30
N GLU A 45 -14.25 4.43 -7.30
CA GLU A 45 -13.07 3.98 -8.06
C GLU A 45 -13.03 4.47 -9.52
N LEU A 46 -14.07 5.13 -10.03
CA LEU A 46 -14.19 5.47 -11.46
C LEU A 46 -13.53 6.80 -11.86
N MET A 47 -13.48 7.80 -10.98
CA MET A 47 -13.06 9.17 -11.32
C MET A 47 -11.73 9.60 -10.68
N CYS A 48 -10.83 8.64 -10.47
CA CYS A 48 -9.58 8.80 -9.75
C CYS A 48 -8.52 9.68 -10.43
N HIS A 49 -8.65 9.90 -11.74
CA HIS A 49 -7.73 10.76 -12.49
C HIS A 49 -8.29 12.17 -12.71
N GLU A 50 -9.61 12.33 -12.68
CA GLU A 50 -10.28 13.58 -13.07
C GLU A 50 -10.79 14.37 -11.86
N GLN A 51 -11.49 13.68 -10.94
CA GLN A 51 -12.12 14.31 -9.78
C GLN A 51 -11.41 13.98 -8.47
N TRP A 52 -10.81 12.79 -8.37
CA TRP A 52 -10.22 12.29 -7.14
C TRP A 52 -8.77 11.84 -7.32
N PRO A 53 -7.84 12.77 -7.63
CA PRO A 53 -6.43 12.42 -7.82
C PRO A 53 -5.92 11.55 -6.67
N CYS A 54 -5.14 10.52 -6.99
CA CYS A 54 -4.57 9.65 -5.96
C CYS A 54 -3.58 10.40 -5.05
N ASP A 55 -2.85 11.38 -5.60
CA ASP A 55 -1.95 12.26 -4.86
C ASP A 55 -2.69 13.56 -4.45
N THR A 56 -3.39 13.51 -3.32
CA THR A 56 -4.11 14.66 -2.74
C THR A 56 -3.68 14.89 -1.31
N LEU A 57 -3.92 16.08 -0.76
CA LEU A 57 -3.57 16.42 0.62
C LEU A 57 -4.07 15.40 1.67
N HIS A 58 -5.23 14.77 1.44
CA HIS A 58 -5.81 13.79 2.37
C HIS A 58 -5.21 12.39 2.23
N LYS A 59 -4.58 12.09 1.09
CA LYS A 59 -3.94 10.81 0.79
C LYS A 59 -2.42 10.85 0.93
N LYS A 60 -1.86 12.06 0.84
CA LYS A 60 -0.42 12.29 0.91
C LYS A 60 0.15 11.88 2.27
N CYS A 61 1.15 11.01 2.25
CA CYS A 61 1.99 10.69 3.39
C CYS A 61 1.20 10.22 4.61
N ASN A 62 0.20 9.37 4.35
CA ASN A 62 -0.65 8.80 5.37
C ASN A 62 -0.32 7.33 5.65
N HIS A 63 0.78 6.81 5.10
CA HIS A 63 1.26 5.43 5.16
C HIS A 63 0.37 4.41 4.46
N HIS A 64 -0.63 4.88 3.72
CA HIS A 64 -1.38 4.06 2.80
C HIS A 64 -0.89 4.37 1.40
N TRP A 65 -0.79 3.32 0.59
CA TRP A 65 -0.31 3.45 -0.76
C TRP A 65 -1.56 3.40 -1.67
N GLN A 66 -2.07 4.54 -2.12
CA GLN A 66 -3.27 4.63 -2.95
C GLN A 66 -2.91 4.79 -4.42
N CYS A 67 -1.88 5.60 -4.73
CA CYS A 67 -1.42 5.70 -6.11
C CYS A 67 -0.83 4.37 -6.59
N LYS A 68 -1.11 4.00 -7.84
CA LYS A 68 -0.54 2.80 -8.48
C LYS A 68 0.99 2.76 -8.36
N ASN A 69 1.64 3.90 -8.59
CA ASN A 69 3.09 4.06 -8.48
C ASN A 69 3.58 4.56 -7.11
N GLY A 70 2.67 4.79 -6.14
CA GLY A 70 3.02 5.25 -4.80
C GLY A 70 3.40 6.70 -4.64
N LEU A 71 3.11 7.52 -5.63
CA LEU A 71 3.43 8.93 -5.58
C LEU A 71 2.93 9.65 -4.31
N ASP A 72 1.77 9.24 -3.78
CA ASP A 72 1.17 9.77 -2.55
C ASP A 72 2.06 9.60 -1.31
N GLU A 73 2.88 8.55 -1.26
CA GLU A 73 3.77 8.24 -0.14
C GLU A 73 5.23 8.68 -0.36
N LEU A 74 5.46 9.54 -1.36
CA LEU A 74 6.77 10.16 -1.62
C LEU A 74 6.78 11.63 -1.24
N TYR A 75 7.99 12.16 -1.06
CA TYR A 75 8.22 13.56 -0.71
C TYR A 75 7.56 13.97 0.61
N CYS A 76 7.37 13.02 1.53
CA CYS A 76 6.76 13.27 2.82
C CYS A 76 7.61 14.16 3.72
N PRO A 77 7.03 15.19 4.37
CA PRO A 77 7.79 16.06 5.25
C PRO A 77 8.48 15.21 6.32
N SER A 78 9.78 15.46 6.50
CA SER A 78 10.59 14.84 7.54
C SER A 78 10.22 15.41 8.90
N SER A 79 9.01 15.12 9.37
CA SER A 79 8.66 15.45 10.75
C SER A 79 9.41 14.45 11.65
N TYR A 80 10.09 15.00 12.65
CA TYR A 80 11.04 14.32 13.54
C TYR A 80 10.45 13.12 14.32
N TYR A 81 9.12 12.94 14.32
CA TYR A 81 8.41 11.90 15.07
C TYR A 81 8.14 10.61 14.27
N GLU A 82 7.89 10.71 12.97
CA GLU A 82 7.57 9.56 12.10
C GLU A 82 8.83 8.74 11.75
N GLN A 83 9.99 9.41 11.66
CA GLN A 83 11.24 8.81 11.19
C GLN A 83 12.04 8.10 12.29
N ARG A 84 11.69 8.30 13.58
CA ARG A 84 12.47 7.81 14.72
C ARG A 84 12.38 6.28 14.91
N PHE A 85 11.39 5.64 14.31
CA PHE A 85 11.13 4.20 14.49
C PHE A 85 11.75 3.32 13.39
N LEU A 86 12.19 3.90 12.28
CA LEU A 86 12.82 3.17 11.18
C LEU A 86 14.33 3.38 11.21
N LYS A 87 15.09 2.33 11.56
CA LYS A 87 16.56 2.33 11.58
C LYS A 87 17.18 2.57 10.19
N TYR A 88 16.38 2.41 9.14
CA TYR A 88 16.70 2.68 7.75
C TYR A 88 15.85 3.85 7.27
N GLU A 89 16.50 4.96 6.91
CA GLU A 89 15.84 6.09 6.28
C GLU A 89 15.89 5.90 4.75
N CYS A 90 14.74 5.59 4.15
CA CYS A 90 14.63 5.73 2.70
C CYS A 90 14.62 7.21 2.33
N ASN A 91 15.36 7.56 1.28
CA ASN A 91 15.23 8.86 0.65
C ASN A 91 13.75 9.08 0.29
N ARG A 92 13.27 10.31 0.40
CA ARG A 92 11.89 10.73 0.11
C ARG A 92 11.44 10.43 -1.34
N THR A 93 12.32 9.95 -2.20
CA THR A 93 12.04 9.52 -3.58
C THR A 93 11.95 7.99 -3.76
N LYS A 94 12.00 7.23 -2.67
CA LYS A 94 12.04 5.77 -2.67
C LYS A 94 11.01 5.20 -1.69
N HIS A 95 10.50 4.02 -2.02
CA HIS A 95 9.57 3.26 -1.19
C HIS A 95 10.29 2.26 -0.31
N TYR A 96 9.75 2.04 0.88
CA TYR A 96 10.11 0.87 1.69
C TYR A 96 9.60 -0.38 1.01
N CYS A 97 10.48 -1.36 0.88
CA CYS A 97 10.20 -2.62 0.21
C CYS A 97 10.85 -3.75 1.01
N HIS A 98 10.10 -4.79 1.32
CA HIS A 98 10.70 -6.01 1.86
C HIS A 98 11.09 -6.91 0.69
N ARG A 99 12.37 -7.31 0.62
CA ARG A 99 12.83 -8.23 -0.41
C ARG A 99 12.06 -9.55 -0.32
N PRO A 100 11.51 -10.07 -1.41
CA PRO A 100 10.66 -11.25 -1.33
C PRO A 100 11.39 -12.52 -0.88
N TYR A 101 12.68 -12.63 -1.19
CA TYR A 101 13.49 -13.82 -0.89
C TYR A 101 14.09 -13.79 0.52
N THR A 102 14.53 -12.62 0.98
CA THR A 102 15.27 -12.49 2.25
C THR A 102 14.46 -11.83 3.36
N GLY A 103 13.37 -11.13 3.02
CA GLY A 103 12.61 -10.30 3.96
C GLY A 103 13.33 -9.02 4.35
N ASP A 104 14.55 -8.78 3.85
CA ASP A 104 15.34 -7.59 4.18
C ASP A 104 14.61 -6.33 3.74
N LEU A 105 14.60 -5.32 4.62
CA LEU A 105 14.06 -4.02 4.29
C LEU A 105 15.04 -3.27 3.37
N GLU A 106 14.55 -2.81 2.23
CA GLU A 106 15.30 -1.98 1.30
C GLU A 106 14.49 -0.76 0.83
N CYS A 107 15.19 0.15 0.15
CA CYS A 107 14.60 1.34 -0.45
C CYS A 107 14.52 1.17 -1.97
N MET A 108 13.33 0.85 -2.45
CA MET A 108 13.03 0.65 -3.85
C MET A 108 12.76 1.99 -4.57
N PRO A 109 13.36 2.25 -5.74
CA PRO A 109 13.01 3.37 -6.61
C PRO A 109 11.52 3.41 -7.01
N ILE A 110 10.96 4.60 -7.22
CA ILE A 110 9.54 4.78 -7.64
C ILE A 110 9.24 4.14 -9.00
N ASP A 111 10.19 4.11 -9.92
CA ASP A 111 10.04 3.59 -11.28
C ASP A 111 9.78 2.09 -11.33
N LYS A 112 10.03 1.38 -10.22
CA LYS A 112 9.71 -0.04 -10.03
C LYS A 112 8.30 -0.28 -9.47
N ALA A 113 7.62 0.76 -9.00
CA ALA A 113 6.26 0.61 -8.50
C ALA A 113 5.24 0.65 -9.64
N GLY A 114 4.49 -0.42 -9.82
CA GLY A 114 3.48 -0.54 -10.87
C GLY A 114 4.09 -0.86 -12.24
N ASP A 115 5.31 -1.40 -12.29
CA ASP A 115 6.01 -1.82 -13.51
C ASP A 115 5.63 -3.24 -13.98
N ASN A 116 4.75 -3.91 -13.24
CA ASN A 116 4.29 -5.30 -13.40
C ASN A 116 5.34 -6.38 -13.07
N VAL A 117 6.42 -6.02 -12.39
CA VAL A 117 7.42 -6.95 -11.85
C VAL A 117 7.32 -6.94 -10.33
N ILE A 118 7.13 -8.10 -9.71
CA ILE A 118 7.07 -8.20 -8.25
C ILE A 118 8.49 -8.08 -7.69
N ASP A 119 8.85 -6.88 -7.26
CA ASP A 119 10.06 -6.55 -6.55
C ASP A 119 9.88 -6.64 -5.02
N CYS A 120 8.66 -6.45 -4.50
CA CYS A 120 8.41 -6.43 -3.05
C CYS A 120 7.56 -7.61 -2.56
N LEU A 121 7.86 -8.05 -1.34
CA LEU A 121 7.09 -9.08 -0.64
C LEU A 121 5.63 -8.63 -0.52
N GLY A 122 4.71 -9.56 -0.74
CA GLY A 122 3.29 -9.23 -0.75
C GLY A 122 2.81 -8.55 -2.03
N SER A 123 3.68 -8.37 -3.04
CA SER A 123 3.35 -7.61 -4.25
C SER A 123 2.89 -6.19 -3.90
N THR A 124 3.52 -5.58 -2.89
CA THR A 124 3.14 -4.24 -2.37
C THR A 124 3.40 -3.13 -3.38
N ASP A 125 4.40 -3.33 -4.23
CA ASP A 125 4.69 -2.56 -5.44
C ASP A 125 3.69 -2.83 -6.58
N GLU A 126 3.21 -4.06 -6.70
CA GLU A 126 2.33 -4.53 -7.79
C GLU A 126 0.92 -4.94 -7.32
N ARG A 127 0.19 -4.02 -6.69
CA ARG A 127 -1.06 -4.36 -5.96
C ARG A 127 -2.29 -4.53 -6.82
N ASP A 128 -2.26 -4.03 -8.06
CA ASP A 128 -3.41 -4.06 -8.96
C ASP A 128 -3.95 -5.47 -9.14
N TYR A 129 -3.08 -6.48 -9.16
CA TYR A 129 -3.55 -7.84 -9.40
C TYR A 129 -4.57 -8.33 -8.35
N CYS A 130 -4.25 -8.23 -7.07
CA CYS A 130 -5.16 -8.72 -6.02
C CYS A 130 -6.37 -7.81 -5.88
N ARG A 131 -6.17 -6.50 -6.08
CA ARG A 131 -7.26 -5.51 -6.09
C ARG A 131 -8.29 -5.79 -7.18
N LEU A 132 -7.84 -6.05 -8.41
CA LEU A 132 -8.71 -6.37 -9.55
C LEU A 132 -9.35 -7.75 -9.42
N LYS A 133 -8.64 -8.73 -8.85
CA LYS A 133 -9.17 -10.08 -8.63
C LYS A 133 -10.27 -10.10 -7.55
N TYR A 134 -10.12 -9.27 -6.51
CA TYR A 134 -11.05 -9.14 -5.39
C TYR A 134 -11.40 -7.67 -5.14
N PRO A 135 -12.27 -7.08 -5.97
CA PRO A 135 -12.55 -5.64 -5.92
C PRO A 135 -13.24 -5.22 -4.62
N THR A 136 -14.07 -6.07 -4.01
CA THR A 136 -14.82 -5.72 -2.79
C THR A 136 -14.17 -6.25 -1.50
N GLU A 137 -13.15 -7.10 -1.58
CA GLU A 137 -12.57 -7.75 -0.38
C GLU A 137 -11.38 -6.96 0.16
N ARG A 138 -11.59 -6.19 1.24
CA ARG A 138 -10.52 -5.41 1.90
C ARG A 138 -9.37 -6.26 2.45
N ASP A 139 -9.65 -7.52 2.75
CA ASP A 139 -8.69 -8.46 3.36
C ASP A 139 -7.88 -9.29 2.34
N ARG A 140 -7.98 -9.01 1.03
CA ARG A 140 -7.25 -9.78 -0.01
C ARG A 140 -6.45 -8.87 -0.94
N ARG A 141 -5.50 -8.14 -0.38
CA ARG A 141 -4.77 -7.06 -1.08
C ARG A 141 -3.32 -7.40 -1.38
N TYR A 142 -2.77 -8.43 -0.75
CA TYR A 142 -1.38 -8.83 -0.93
C TYR A 142 -1.28 -10.21 -1.55
N ARG A 143 -0.23 -10.46 -2.32
CA ARG A 143 0.03 -11.80 -2.87
C ARG A 143 0.88 -12.63 -1.93
N CYS A 144 0.53 -13.91 -1.82
CA CYS A 144 1.45 -14.90 -1.26
C CYS A 144 2.72 -15.01 -2.09
N TRP A 145 3.86 -15.19 -1.42
CA TRP A 145 5.14 -15.38 -2.11
C TRP A 145 5.13 -16.64 -2.99
N ASN A 146 5.62 -16.51 -4.23
CA ASN A 146 5.64 -17.58 -5.23
C ASN A 146 4.25 -18.24 -5.48
N SER A 147 3.17 -17.49 -5.25
CA SER A 147 1.79 -17.94 -5.51
C SER A 147 0.97 -16.82 -6.18
N SER A 148 -0.16 -17.23 -6.76
CA SER A 148 -1.17 -16.32 -7.33
C SER A 148 -2.35 -16.07 -6.38
N ASP A 149 -2.24 -16.59 -5.15
CA ASP A 149 -3.21 -16.42 -4.07
C ASP A 149 -3.08 -15.03 -3.45
N CYS A 150 -4.24 -14.46 -3.08
CA CYS A 150 -4.32 -13.16 -2.42
C CYS A 150 -4.79 -13.31 -0.98
N ILE A 151 -4.15 -12.56 -0.08
CA ILE A 151 -4.34 -12.53 1.37
C ILE A 151 -4.31 -11.09 1.92
#